data_AF-A0A0C2VHC1-F1
#
_entry.id   AF-A0A0C2VHC1-F1
#
_cell.length_a   1.000
_cell.length_b   1.000
_cell.length_c   1.000
_cell.angle_alpha   90.00
_cell.angle_beta   90.00
_cell.angle_gamma   90.00
#
_symmetry.space_group_name_H-M   'P 1'
#
loop_
_entity.id
_entity.type
_entity.pdbx_description
1 polymer ?
#
loop_
_entity_poly.entity_id
_entity_poly.type
_entity_poly.pdbx_seq_one_letter_code
_entity_poly.pdbx_strand_id
1 'polypeptide(L)'
;MSGNFVFAMFFITLLIGPILMILSIIYGRKNKMKWVWITNTIFLLFSIGVIVYFLLRIDEIDALNAPGGTPVLIMLFMSSYISIPSAFSFFILAAAIFIQQRKKALN
;
A
#
# COMPACT_ATOMS: atom_id res chain seq x y z
N MET A 1 -25.45 0.73 9.77
CA MET A 1 -24.48 -0.23 9.18
C MET A 1 -23.80 -0.96 10.32
N SER A 2 -23.67 -2.29 10.26
CA SER A 2 -22.90 -3.04 11.26
C SER A 2 -21.42 -2.64 11.19
N GLY A 3 -20.74 -2.54 12.34
CA GLY A 3 -19.31 -2.15 12.39
C GLY A 3 -18.42 -3.01 11.49
N ASN A 4 -18.76 -4.30 11.34
CA ASN A 4 -18.08 -5.25 10.46
C ASN A 4 -18.11 -4.85 8.98
N PHE A 5 -19.19 -4.20 8.53
CA PHE A 5 -19.32 -3.76 7.14
C PHE A 5 -18.40 -2.57 6.82
N VAL A 6 -18.26 -1.63 7.75
CA VAL A 6 -17.36 -0.47 7.62
C VAL A 6 -15.90 -0.94 7.60
N PHE A 7 -15.57 -1.89 8.46
CA PHE A 7 -14.25 -2.53 8.49
C PHE A 7 -13.91 -3.24 7.19
N ALA A 8 -14.85 -4.03 6.64
CA ALA A 8 -14.64 -4.72 5.38
C ALA A 8 -14.39 -3.74 4.21
N MET A 9 -15.18 -2.67 4.11
CA MET A 9 -14.94 -1.63 3.11
C MET A 9 -13.58 -0.97 3.26
N PHE A 10 -13.16 -0.65 4.48
CA PHE A 10 -11.86 -0.06 4.75
C PHE A 10 -10.71 -0.97 4.30
N PHE A 11 -10.77 -2.27 4.61
CA PHE A 11 -9.80 -3.25 4.12
C PHE A 11 -9.76 -3.33 2.58
N ILE A 12 -10.91 -3.29 1.91
CA ILE A 12 -10.96 -3.27 0.44
C ILE A 12 -10.24 -2.02 -0.11
N THR A 13 -10.44 -0.85 0.48
CA THR A 13 -9.74 0.37 0.04
C THR A 13 -8.24 0.30 0.26
N LEU A 14 -7.77 -0.39 1.30
CA LEU A 14 -6.35 -0.62 1.54
C LEU A 14 -5.69 -1.53 0.49
N LEU A 15 -6.45 -2.39 -0.21
CA LEU A 15 -5.92 -3.26 -1.27
C LEU A 15 -5.52 -2.50 -2.55
N ILE A 16 -6.03 -1.27 -2.75
CA ILE A 16 -5.70 -0.45 -3.93
C ILE A 16 -4.19 -0.20 -3.99
N GLY A 17 -3.55 0.06 -2.85
CA GLY A 17 -2.12 0.29 -2.74
C GLY A 17 -1.26 -0.89 -3.23
N PRO A 18 -1.41 -2.09 -2.64
CA PRO A 18 -0.76 -3.31 -3.10
C PRO A 18 -0.97 -3.61 -4.58
N ILE A 19 -2.19 -3.42 -5.10
CA ILE A 19 -2.48 -3.62 -6.53
C ILE A 19 -1.61 -2.68 -7.39
N LEU A 20 -1.54 -1.39 -7.04
CA LEU A 20 -0.71 -0.43 -7.73
C LEU A 20 0.79 -0.78 -7.66
N MET A 21 1.28 -1.24 -6.50
CA MET A 21 2.66 -1.70 -6.35
C MET A 21 2.96 -2.88 -7.26
N ILE A 22 2.06 -3.87 -7.35
CA ILE A 22 2.20 -5.02 -8.24
C ILE A 22 2.30 -4.57 -9.69
N LEU A 23 1.41 -3.67 -10.14
CA LEU A 23 1.45 -3.10 -11.48
C LEU A 23 2.78 -2.37 -11.74
N SER A 24 3.27 -1.62 -10.75
CA SER A 24 4.54 -0.91 -10.82
C SER A 24 5.74 -1.85 -10.93
N ILE A 25 5.74 -2.97 -10.20
CA ILE A 25 6.75 -4.04 -10.30
C ILE A 25 6.75 -4.65 -11.71
N ILE A 26 5.58 -5.02 -12.23
CA ILE A 26 5.43 -5.60 -13.56
C ILE A 26 5.96 -4.64 -14.62
N TYR A 27 5.59 -3.36 -14.52
CA TYR A 27 6.06 -2.31 -15.41
C TYR A 27 7.59 -2.13 -15.36
N GLY A 28 8.16 -2.04 -14.16
CA GLY A 28 9.60 -1.91 -13.96
C GLY A 28 10.39 -3.10 -14.53
N ARG A 29 9.89 -4.33 -14.34
CA ARG A 29 10.48 -5.54 -14.91
C ARG A 29 10.45 -5.54 -16.43
N LYS A 30 9.27 -5.28 -17.04
CA LYS A 30 9.09 -5.28 -18.49
C LYS A 30 10.03 -4.29 -19.21
N ASN A 31 10.29 -3.15 -18.57
CA ASN A 31 11.12 -2.09 -19.15
C ASN A 31 12.56 -2.06 -18.62
N LYS A 32 13.02 -3.13 -17.95
CA LYS A 32 14.37 -3.27 -17.39
C LYS A 32 14.78 -2.13 -16.41
N MET A 33 13.82 -1.47 -15.77
CA MET A 33 14.06 -0.40 -14.79
C MET A 33 14.22 -1.00 -13.39
N LYS A 34 15.46 -1.39 -13.05
CA LYS A 34 15.78 -2.09 -11.80
C LYS A 34 15.30 -1.37 -10.55
N TRP A 35 15.55 -0.07 -10.46
CA TRP A 35 15.12 0.75 -9.33
C TRP A 35 13.60 0.67 -9.10
N VAL A 36 12.79 0.78 -10.17
CA VAL A 36 11.31 0.78 -10.08
C VAL A 36 10.80 -0.53 -9.49
N TRP A 37 11.20 -1.68 -10.02
CA TRP A 37 10.65 -2.93 -9.52
C TRP A 37 11.19 -3.29 -8.13
N ILE A 38 12.46 -3.00 -7.83
CA ILE A 38 13.05 -3.29 -6.51
C ILE A 38 12.38 -2.46 -5.41
N THR A 39 12.24 -1.15 -5.58
CA THR A 39 11.62 -0.30 -4.55
C THR A 39 10.16 -0.68 -4.30
N ASN A 40 9.42 -0.96 -5.36
CA ASN A 40 8.02 -1.35 -5.24
C ASN A 40 7.86 -2.76 -4.63
N THR A 41 8.81 -3.68 -4.86
CA THR A 41 8.82 -4.97 -4.15
C THR A 41 9.07 -4.78 -2.65
N ILE A 42 10.00 -3.91 -2.25
CA ILE A 42 10.24 -3.61 -0.82
C ILE A 42 8.99 -2.99 -0.18
N PHE A 43 8.35 -2.03 -0.85
CA PHE A 43 7.10 -1.42 -0.36
C PHE A 43 5.95 -2.42 -0.26
N LEU A 44 5.85 -3.35 -1.21
CA LEU A 44 4.84 -4.41 -1.17
C LEU A 44 5.07 -5.35 0.01
N LEU A 45 6.31 -5.81 0.21
CA LEU A 45 6.67 -6.66 1.35
C LEU A 45 6.44 -5.96 2.69
N PHE A 46 6.79 -4.68 2.79
CA PHE A 46 6.52 -3.87 3.97
C PHE A 46 5.01 -3.77 4.24
N SER A 47 4.20 -3.46 3.22
CA SER A 47 2.74 -3.38 3.34
C SER A 47 2.14 -4.73 3.79
N ILE A 48 2.60 -5.84 3.22
CA ILE A 48 2.17 -7.19 3.62
C ILE A 48 2.56 -7.47 5.07
N GLY A 49 3.80 -7.15 5.47
CA GLY A 49 4.27 -7.34 6.85
C GLY A 49 3.44 -6.54 7.86
N VAL A 50 3.10 -5.30 7.52
CA VAL A 50 2.21 -4.45 8.32
C VAL A 50 0.82 -5.08 8.44
N ILE A 51 0.22 -5.50 7.32
CA ILE A 51 -1.11 -6.15 7.32
C ILE A 51 -1.09 -7.41 8.19
N VAL A 52 -0.11 -8.29 8.00
CA VAL A 52 0.01 -9.54 8.78
C VAL A 52 0.19 -9.25 10.27
N TYR A 53 1.07 -8.32 10.63
CA TYR A 53 1.27 -7.91 12.02
C TYR A 53 -0.04 -7.49 12.69
N PHE A 54 -0.87 -6.74 11.97
CA PHE A 54 -2.15 -6.27 12.49
C PHE A 54 -3.23 -7.34 12.51
N LEU A 55 -3.26 -8.24 11.53
CA LEU A 55 -4.15 -9.41 11.56
C LEU A 55 -3.85 -10.32 12.75
N LEU A 56 -2.56 -10.51 13.09
CA LEU A 56 -2.15 -11.30 14.25
C LEU A 56 -2.51 -10.67 15.60
N ARG A 57 -2.81 -9.36 15.63
CA ARG A 57 -3.19 -8.62 16.83
C ARG A 57 -4.64 -8.18 16.83
N ILE A 58 -5.47 -8.72 15.93
CA ILE A 58 -6.84 -8.26 15.78
C ILE A 58 -7.67 -8.47 17.04
N ASP A 59 -7.45 -9.59 17.74
CA ASP A 59 -8.15 -9.92 19.00
C ASP A 59 -7.76 -8.97 20.14
N GLU A 60 -6.48 -8.56 20.20
CA GLU A 60 -5.99 -7.58 21.18
C GLU A 60 -6.56 -6.18 20.90
N ILE A 61 -6.70 -5.83 19.62
CA ILE A 61 -7.28 -4.55 19.18
C ILE A 61 -8.79 -4.53 19.47
N ASP A 62 -9.48 -5.65 19.24
CA ASP A 62 -10.92 -5.76 19.52
C ASP A 62 -11.22 -5.73 21.01
N ALA A 63 -10.36 -6.30 21.85
CA ALA A 63 -10.46 -6.22 23.31
C ALA A 63 -10.29 -4.79 23.86
N LEU A 64 -9.63 -3.91 23.09
CA LEU A 64 -9.38 -2.50 23.45
C LEU A 64 -10.48 -1.54 22.97
N ASN A 65 -11.54 -2.01 22.30
CA ASN A 65 -12.61 -1.21 21.68
C ASN A 65 -13.50 -0.44 22.68
N ALA A 66 -12.91 0.51 23.41
CA ALA A 66 -13.62 1.63 24.01
C ALA A 66 -13.71 2.79 23.00
N PRO A 67 -14.88 3.38 22.76
CA PRO A 67 -15.06 4.45 21.77
C PRO A 67 -14.28 5.72 22.18
N GLY A 68 -13.44 6.22 21.28
CA GLY A 68 -12.67 7.47 21.45
C GLY A 68 -11.21 7.30 21.93
N GLY A 69 -10.75 6.08 22.18
CA GLY A 69 -9.40 5.80 22.67
C GLY A 69 -8.40 5.28 21.62
N THR A 70 -7.26 4.76 22.12
CA THR A 70 -6.13 4.12 21.43
C THR A 70 -6.44 3.28 20.17
N PRO A 71 -7.57 2.56 20.05
CA PRO A 71 -7.92 1.81 18.82
C PRO A 71 -8.05 2.66 17.55
N VAL A 72 -8.58 3.89 17.65
CA VAL A 72 -8.70 4.78 16.48
C VAL A 72 -7.32 5.22 15.98
N LEU A 73 -6.39 5.49 16.90
CA LEU A 73 -5.00 5.78 16.58
C LEU A 73 -4.33 4.60 15.89
N ILE A 74 -4.56 3.37 16.37
CA ILE A 74 -4.03 2.16 15.76
C ILE A 74 -4.52 2.00 14.32
N MET A 75 -5.82 2.17 14.05
CA MET A 75 -6.36 2.15 12.68
C MET A 75 -5.79 3.27 11.80
N LEU A 76 -5.58 4.46 12.37
CA LEU A 76 -4.98 5.59 11.64
C LEU A 76 -3.52 5.29 11.27
N PHE A 77 -2.76 4.69 12.19
CA PHE A 77 -1.40 4.23 11.94
C PHE A 77 -1.37 3.12 10.89
N MET A 78 -2.25 2.12 10.97
CA MET A 78 -2.40 1.08 9.94
C MET A 78 -2.59 1.69 8.55
N SER A 79 -3.54 2.62 8.44
CA SER A 79 -3.84 3.30 7.18
C SER A 79 -2.64 4.10 6.68
N SER A 80 -1.92 4.77 7.58
CA SER A 80 -0.76 5.59 7.25
C SER A 80 0.41 4.73 6.73
N TYR A 81 0.70 3.61 7.39
CA TYR A 81 1.79 2.71 7.01
C TYR A 81 1.57 2.02 5.66
N ILE A 82 0.33 1.88 5.20
CA ILE A 82 0.01 1.32 3.88
C ILE A 82 -0.10 2.44 2.83
N SER A 83 -0.75 3.55 3.16
CA SER A 83 -1.00 4.65 2.22
C SER A 83 0.28 5.38 1.79
N ILE A 84 1.24 5.58 2.69
CA ILE A 84 2.49 6.29 2.37
C ILE A 84 3.31 5.51 1.32
N PRO A 85 3.66 4.22 1.51
CA PRO A 85 4.34 3.45 0.47
C PRO A 85 3.55 3.36 -0.84
N SER A 86 2.21 3.33 -0.74
CA SER A 86 1.33 3.29 -1.92
C SER A 86 1.40 4.59 -2.73
N ALA A 87 1.42 5.74 -2.07
CA ALA A 87 1.60 7.03 -2.74
C ALA A 87 2.97 7.12 -3.41
N PHE A 88 4.05 6.71 -2.73
CA PHE A 88 5.38 6.66 -3.33
C PHE A 88 5.44 5.71 -4.52
N SER A 89 4.80 4.54 -4.42
CA SER A 89 4.68 3.58 -5.52
C SER A 89 4.04 4.21 -6.76
N PHE A 90 2.95 4.95 -6.58
CA PHE A 90 2.28 5.67 -7.66
C PHE A 90 3.19 6.71 -8.32
N PHE A 91 3.86 7.55 -7.53
CA PHE A 91 4.77 8.56 -8.08
C PHE A 91 5.97 7.93 -8.81
N ILE A 92 6.53 6.84 -8.29
CA ILE A 92 7.62 6.10 -8.94
C ILE A 92 7.15 5.53 -10.30
N LEU A 93 5.95 4.95 -10.35
CA LEU A 93 5.37 4.44 -11.59
C LEU A 93 5.16 5.57 -12.62
N ALA A 94 4.56 6.68 -12.19
CA ALA A 94 4.34 7.84 -13.06
C ALA A 94 5.66 8.40 -13.61
N ALA A 95 6.68 8.54 -12.75
CA ALA A 95 8.01 8.98 -13.16
C ALA A 95 8.65 8.01 -14.17
N ALA A 96 8.51 6.70 -13.94
CA ALA A 96 9.03 5.68 -14.85
C ALA A 96 8.37 5.74 -16.24
N ILE A 97 7.06 5.95 -16.27
CA ILE A 97 6.29 6.15 -17.52
C ILE A 97 6.78 7.39 -18.25
N PHE A 98 6.91 8.52 -17.54
CA PHE A 98 7.36 9.78 -18.13
C PHE A 98 8.77 9.67 -18.72
N ILE A 99 9.70 9.03 -18.01
CA ILE A 99 11.08 8.80 -18.48
C ILE A 99 11.07 7.97 -19.78
N GLN A 100 10.25 6.93 -19.86
CA GLN A 100 10.17 6.11 -21.07
C GLN A 100 9.53 6.83 -22.24
N GLN A 101 8.46 7.61 -22.02
CA GLN A 101 7.86 8.41 -23.07
C GLN A 101 8.85 9.43 -23.62
N ARG A 102 9.60 10.11 -22.73
CA ARG A 102 10.65 11.06 -23.13
C ARG A 102 11.74 10.38 -23.97
N LYS A 103 12.18 9.17 -23.60
CA LYS A 103 13.16 8.41 -24.40
C LYS A 103 12.63 8.04 -25.78
N LYS A 104 11.33 7.70 -25.89
CA LYS A 104 10.70 7.42 -27.18
C LYS A 104 10.53 8.65 -28.07
N ALA A 105 10.36 9.84 -27.49
CA ALA A 105 10.22 11.08 -28.25
C ALA A 105 11.56 11.65 -28.76
N LEU A 106 12.69 11.17 -28.23
CA LEU A 106 14.04 11.60 -28.61
C LEU A 106 14.72 10.66 -29.61
N ASN A 107 14.12 9.50 -29.89
CA ASN A 107 14.54 8.53 -30.90
C ASN A 107 13.59 8.59 -32.10
#